data_AF-A0A5C4TML7-F1
#
_entry.id   AF-A0A5C4TML7-F1
#
_cell.length_a   1.000
_cell.length_b   1.000
_cell.length_c   1.000
_cell.angle_alpha   90.00
_cell.angle_beta   90.00
_cell.angle_gamma   90.00
#
_symmetry.space_group_name_H-M   'P 1'
#
loop_
_entity.id
_entity.type
_entity.pdbx_description
1 polymer ?
#
loop_
_entity_poly.entity_id
_entity_poly.type
_entity_poly.pdbx_seq_one_letter_code
_entity_poly.pdbx_strand_id
1 'polypeptide(L)'
;FFDEQKVSLLRVLTDRGTEYCGRPENHAYQLYLGVENIDHSRTKARSPQTNGICERFHRTMQDECYNIIFRKKIYTSLAELQLDVDHWVHSYNRSRPHSGKYCYGKTPMQTFFDSMHIAYQKNIDSIKQDADFGFDFVNSSVS
;
A
#
# COMPACT_ATOMS: atom_id res chain seq x y z
N PHE A 1 2.83 -1.84 -10.43
CA PHE A 1 3.60 -2.40 -9.30
C PHE A 1 2.87 -3.52 -8.55
N PHE A 2 1.81 -3.26 -7.76
CA PHE A 2 1.18 -4.33 -6.94
C PHE A 2 0.69 -5.52 -7.79
N ASP A 3 0.09 -5.25 -8.95
CA ASP A 3 -0.32 -6.29 -9.90
C ASP A 3 0.88 -7.09 -10.45
N GLU A 4 2.00 -6.43 -10.75
CA GLU A 4 3.24 -7.11 -11.16
C GLU A 4 3.78 -8.03 -10.06
N GLN A 5 3.56 -7.66 -8.79
CA GLN A 5 3.92 -8.48 -7.63
C GLN A 5 2.84 -9.51 -7.27
N LYS A 6 1.74 -9.57 -8.03
CA LYS A 6 0.56 -10.44 -7.79
C LYS A 6 -0.08 -10.22 -6.42
N VAL A 7 0.00 -9.00 -5.88
CA VAL A 7 -0.62 -8.63 -4.61
C VAL A 7 -1.86 -7.78 -4.87
N SER A 8 -3.05 -8.30 -4.55
CA SER A 8 -4.30 -7.57 -4.70
C SER A 8 -4.39 -6.40 -3.72
N LEU A 9 -4.73 -5.21 -4.21
CA LEU A 9 -4.97 -4.03 -3.37
C LEU A 9 -6.40 -4.05 -2.81
N LEU A 10 -6.60 -4.70 -1.67
CA LEU A 10 -7.95 -4.90 -1.10
C LEU A 10 -8.53 -3.64 -0.44
N ARG A 11 -7.68 -2.72 0.03
CA ARG A 11 -8.09 -1.56 0.81
C ARG A 11 -7.11 -0.41 0.72
N VAL A 12 -7.64 0.80 0.65
CA VAL A 12 -6.87 2.05 0.75
C VAL A 12 -7.34 2.85 1.95
N LEU A 13 -6.39 3.42 2.70
CA LEU A 13 -6.65 4.36 3.79
C LEU A 13 -6.22 5.76 3.36
N THR A 14 -7.17 6.71 3.35
CA THR A 14 -6.88 8.13 3.11
C THR A 14 -7.39 8.99 4.26
N ASP A 15 -7.04 10.27 4.25
CA ASP A 15 -7.76 11.25 5.06
C ASP A 15 -9.13 11.57 4.45
N ARG A 16 -9.76 12.64 4.96
CA ARG A 16 -11.09 13.09 4.53
C ARG A 16 -11.02 14.25 3.53
N GLY A 17 -9.89 14.43 2.83
CA GLY A 17 -9.72 15.40 1.75
C GLY A 17 -10.78 15.22 0.67
N THR A 18 -11.18 16.32 0.05
CA THR A 18 -12.25 16.35 -0.96
C THR A 18 -11.85 15.61 -2.25
N GLU A 19 -10.56 15.47 -2.49
CA GLU A 19 -9.98 14.66 -3.56
C GLU A 19 -10.23 13.15 -3.38
N TYR A 20 -10.36 12.67 -2.14
CA TYR A 20 -10.66 11.26 -1.83
C TYR A 20 -12.11 11.04 -1.42
N CYS A 21 -12.80 12.08 -0.95
CA CYS A 21 -14.13 11.99 -0.36
C CYS A 21 -15.10 12.98 -1.03
N GLY A 22 -16.01 12.47 -1.86
CA GLY A 22 -17.12 13.23 -2.41
C GLY A 22 -18.45 12.50 -2.31
N ARG A 23 -19.38 12.82 -3.22
CA ARG A 23 -20.64 12.07 -3.37
C ARG A 23 -20.34 10.79 -4.15
N PRO A 24 -20.53 9.58 -3.58
CA PRO A 24 -20.13 8.33 -4.22
C PRO A 24 -20.67 8.15 -5.65
N GLU A 25 -21.86 8.70 -5.91
CA GLU A 25 -22.57 8.65 -7.18
C GLU A 25 -21.79 9.30 -8.34
N ASN A 26 -20.95 10.31 -8.05
CA ASN A 26 -20.31 11.15 -9.05
C ASN A 26 -18.83 11.43 -8.76
N HIS A 27 -18.27 10.82 -7.71
CA HIS A 27 -16.89 11.06 -7.32
C HIS A 27 -15.98 10.02 -7.96
N ALA A 28 -15.22 10.44 -8.97
CA ALA A 28 -14.44 9.56 -9.83
C ALA A 28 -13.52 8.60 -9.06
N TYR A 29 -12.90 9.06 -7.96
CA TYR A 29 -12.04 8.22 -7.13
C TYR A 29 -12.84 7.12 -6.43
N GLN A 30 -13.97 7.45 -5.81
CA GLN A 30 -14.81 6.45 -5.13
C GLN A 30 -15.46 5.46 -6.12
N LEU A 31 -15.85 5.94 -7.31
CA LEU A 31 -16.34 5.09 -8.38
C LEU A 31 -15.26 4.10 -8.86
N TYR A 32 -14.04 4.58 -9.07
CA TYR A 32 -12.91 3.73 -9.45
C TYR A 32 -12.64 2.64 -8.40
N LEU A 33 -12.59 3.00 -7.11
CA LEU A 33 -12.42 2.01 -6.04
C LEU A 33 -13.56 0.98 -6.02
N GLY A 34 -14.79 1.38 -6.32
CA GLY A 34 -15.93 0.46 -6.42
C GLY A 34 -15.81 -0.51 -7.60
N VAL A 35 -15.36 -0.04 -8.76
CA VAL A 35 -15.12 -0.87 -9.95
C VAL A 35 -14.01 -1.89 -9.72
N GLU A 36 -12.93 -1.46 -9.06
CA GLU A 36 -11.77 -2.30 -8.75
C GLU A 36 -11.97 -3.16 -7.48
N ASN A 37 -13.16 -3.11 -6.85
CA ASN A 37 -13.48 -3.81 -5.62
C ASN A 37 -12.47 -3.55 -4.47
N ILE A 38 -12.09 -2.28 -4.31
CA ILE A 38 -11.15 -1.80 -3.30
C ILE A 38 -11.90 -1.07 -2.20
N ASP A 39 -11.76 -1.53 -0.96
CA ASP A 39 -12.36 -0.86 0.18
C ASP A 39 -11.71 0.50 0.45
N HIS A 40 -12.53 1.53 0.69
CA HIS A 40 -12.05 2.84 1.12
C HIS A 40 -12.22 3.05 2.63
N SER A 41 -11.11 3.03 3.36
CA SER A 41 -11.05 3.44 4.75
C SER A 41 -10.62 4.91 4.88
N ARG A 42 -11.17 5.59 5.88
CA ARG A 42 -10.86 7.00 6.15
C ARG A 42 -10.30 7.15 7.54
N THR A 43 -9.31 8.02 7.71
CA THR A 43 -8.80 8.35 9.04
C THR A 43 -9.94 8.86 9.93
N LYS A 44 -9.93 8.43 11.19
CA LYS A 44 -10.86 8.94 12.18
C LYS A 44 -10.56 10.42 12.42
N ALA A 45 -11.60 11.24 12.57
CA ALA A 45 -11.42 12.64 12.93
C ALA A 45 -10.50 12.76 14.16
N ARG A 46 -9.48 13.61 14.08
CA ARG A 46 -8.46 13.82 15.13
C ARG A 46 -7.60 12.59 15.47
N SER A 47 -7.38 11.67 14.51
CA SER A 47 -6.43 10.55 14.66
C SER A 47 -5.24 10.66 13.68
N PRO A 48 -4.34 11.64 13.90
CA PRO A 48 -3.22 11.93 13.00
C PRO A 48 -2.23 10.77 12.86
N GLN A 49 -2.21 9.84 13.82
CA GLN A 49 -1.28 8.70 13.82
C GLN A 49 -1.48 7.77 12.62
N THR A 50 -2.71 7.71 12.09
CA THR A 50 -3.05 6.82 10.97
C THR A 50 -2.47 7.29 9.62
N ASN A 51 -2.26 8.60 9.44
CA ASN A 51 -1.60 9.14 8.25
C ASN A 51 -0.10 9.44 8.47
N GLY A 52 0.39 9.27 9.69
CA GLY A 52 1.75 9.69 10.09
C GLY A 52 2.88 8.99 9.34
N ILE A 53 2.64 7.82 8.73
CA ILE A 53 3.61 7.15 7.84
C ILE A 53 3.77 7.95 6.54
N CYS A 54 2.66 8.29 5.88
CA CYS A 54 2.65 9.04 4.65
C CYS A 54 3.23 10.46 4.86
N GLU A 55 2.80 11.14 5.92
CA GLU A 55 3.34 12.45 6.28
C GLU A 55 4.86 12.42 6.54
N ARG A 56 5.35 11.37 7.22
CA ARG A 56 6.79 11.21 7.45
C ARG A 56 7.53 10.96 6.14
N PHE A 57 6.99 10.12 5.27
CA PHE A 57 7.56 9.89 3.94
C PHE A 57 7.66 11.18 3.14
N HIS A 58 6.58 11.98 3.09
CA HIS A 58 6.58 13.27 2.39
C HIS A 58 7.61 14.25 2.94
N ARG A 59 7.75 14.36 4.27
CA ARG A 59 8.81 15.19 4.86
C ARG A 59 10.20 14.70 4.47
N THR A 60 10.45 13.39 4.53
CA THR A 60 11.73 12.84 4.06
C THR A 60 11.98 13.16 2.60
N MET A 61 10.98 12.98 1.72
CA MET A 61 11.12 13.29 0.31
C MET A 61 11.41 14.79 0.08
N GLN A 62 10.75 15.67 0.82
CA GLN A 62 11.04 17.11 0.77
C GLN A 62 12.49 17.41 1.18
N ASP A 63 12.92 16.90 2.33
CA ASP A 63 14.22 17.23 2.93
C ASP A 63 15.41 16.57 2.21
N GLU A 64 15.26 15.30 1.83
CA GLU A 64 16.33 14.46 1.29
C GLU A 64 16.31 14.34 -0.25
N CYS A 65 15.19 14.68 -0.92
CA CYS A 65 15.10 14.68 -2.39
C CYS A 65 14.97 16.10 -2.94
N TYR A 66 13.77 16.70 -2.82
CA TYR A 66 13.42 17.94 -3.51
C TYR A 66 14.36 19.11 -3.16
N ASN A 67 14.62 19.31 -1.87
CA ASN A 67 15.52 20.36 -1.40
C ASN A 67 16.95 20.20 -1.95
N ILE A 68 17.39 18.98 -2.25
CA ILE A 68 18.73 18.72 -2.78
C ILE A 68 18.75 18.92 -4.29
N ILE A 69 17.80 18.31 -5.02
CA ILE A 69 17.81 18.34 -6.48
C ILE A 69 17.53 19.74 -7.01
N PHE A 70 16.61 20.50 -6.41
CA PHE A 70 16.31 21.87 -6.84
C PHE A 70 17.42 22.88 -6.54
N ARG A 71 18.34 22.57 -5.61
CA ARG A 71 19.55 23.39 -5.41
C ARG A 71 20.64 23.08 -6.44
N LYS A 72 20.62 21.88 -7.03
CA LYS A 72 21.69 21.39 -7.91
C LYS A 72 21.35 21.53 -9.40
N LYS A 73 20.07 21.50 -9.75
CA LYS A 73 19.61 21.38 -11.13
C LYS A 73 18.35 22.21 -11.36
N ILE A 74 18.34 22.96 -12.47
CA ILE A 74 17.15 23.64 -12.98
C ILE A 74 16.50 22.69 -13.99
N TYR A 75 15.23 22.36 -13.76
CA TYR A 75 14.47 21.47 -14.63
C TYR A 75 13.71 22.26 -15.68
N THR A 76 13.75 21.78 -16.92
CA THR A 76 13.02 22.41 -18.05
C THR A 76 11.75 21.65 -18.43
N SER A 77 11.57 20.44 -17.89
CA SER A 77 10.37 19.63 -18.10
C SER A 77 10.06 18.78 -16.87
N LEU A 78 8.79 18.38 -16.73
CA LEU A 78 8.35 17.46 -15.68
C LEU A 78 9.00 16.07 -15.84
N ALA A 79 9.19 15.60 -17.08
CA ALA A 79 9.79 14.30 -17.34
C ALA A 79 11.23 14.21 -16.80
N GLU A 80 12.00 15.29 -16.93
CA GLU A 80 13.36 15.36 -16.39
C GLU A 80 13.37 15.31 -14.86
N LEU A 81 12.43 16.00 -14.20
CA LEU A 81 12.26 15.94 -12.75
C LEU A 81 11.85 14.52 -12.30
N GLN A 82 10.94 13.90 -13.04
CA GLN A 82 10.44 12.56 -12.72
C GLN A 82 11.56 11.53 -12.69
N LEU A 83 12.53 11.59 -13.62
CA LEU A 83 13.67 10.66 -13.62
C LEU A 83 14.50 10.72 -12.32
N ASP A 84 14.81 11.93 -11.86
CA ASP A 84 15.59 12.12 -10.63
C ASP A 84 14.80 11.70 -9.38
N VAL A 85 13.49 11.98 -9.38
CA VAL A 85 12.56 11.53 -8.32
C VAL A 85 12.46 10.01 -8.31
N ASP A 86 12.29 9.35 -9.46
CA ASP A 86 12.20 7.90 -9.57
C ASP A 86 13.48 7.21 -9.09
N HIS A 87 14.64 7.76 -9.45
CA HIS A 87 15.93 7.30 -8.94
C HIS A 87 16.03 7.41 -7.42
N TRP A 88 15.58 8.53 -6.85
CA TRP A 88 15.56 8.71 -5.41
C TRP A 88 14.61 7.73 -4.71
N VAL A 89 13.39 7.57 -5.23
CA VAL A 89 12.38 6.63 -4.69
C VAL A 89 12.90 5.19 -4.77
N HIS A 90 13.56 4.81 -5.86
CA HIS A 90 14.19 3.50 -6.01
C HIS A 90 15.24 3.26 -4.91
N SER A 91 16.13 4.23 -4.68
CA SER A 91 17.14 4.17 -3.63
C SER A 91 16.53 4.12 -2.22
N TYR A 92 15.53 4.97 -1.95
CA TYR A 92 14.78 4.95 -0.69
C TYR A 92 14.19 3.56 -0.40
N ASN A 93 13.56 2.96 -1.43
CA ASN A 93 12.86 1.70 -1.29
C ASN A 93 13.79 0.48 -1.19
N ARG A 94 15.00 0.52 -1.77
CA ARG A 94 15.88 -0.66 -1.89
C ARG A 94 17.18 -0.58 -1.10
N SER A 95 17.69 0.61 -0.84
CA SER A 95 19.02 0.82 -0.25
C SER A 95 18.96 1.36 1.17
N ARG A 96 17.88 2.06 1.55
CA ARG A 96 17.77 2.69 2.86
C ARG A 96 17.15 1.75 3.91
N PRO A 97 17.87 1.36 4.97
CA PRO A 97 17.27 0.65 6.10
C PRO A 97 16.45 1.59 6.98
N HIS A 98 15.30 1.13 7.48
CA HIS A 98 14.44 1.88 8.39
C HIS A 98 14.28 1.17 9.72
N SER A 99 14.66 1.81 10.82
CA SER A 99 14.47 1.30 12.19
C SER A 99 13.04 1.45 12.72
N GLY A 100 12.11 1.93 11.89
CA GLY A 100 10.71 2.10 12.25
C GLY A 100 10.03 0.78 12.64
N LYS A 101 8.92 0.89 13.38
CA LYS A 101 8.17 -0.23 13.98
C LYS A 101 7.89 -1.39 13.01
N TYR A 102 7.71 -1.13 11.73
CA TYR A 102 7.31 -2.16 10.76
C TYR A 102 8.48 -2.69 9.90
N CYS A 103 9.61 -1.98 9.87
CA CYS A 103 10.74 -2.33 9.01
C CYS A 103 11.88 -2.98 9.78
N TYR A 104 12.03 -2.71 11.09
CA TYR A 104 13.01 -3.38 11.96
C TYR A 104 14.46 -3.40 11.40
N GLY A 105 14.88 -2.29 10.79
CA GLY A 105 16.20 -2.15 10.17
C GLY A 105 16.29 -2.65 8.73
N LYS A 106 15.20 -3.18 8.15
CA LYS A 106 15.11 -3.57 6.74
C LYS A 106 14.74 -2.39 5.85
N THR A 107 14.91 -2.56 4.55
CA THR A 107 14.43 -1.61 3.54
C THR A 107 12.92 -1.75 3.34
N PRO A 108 12.23 -0.73 2.80
CA PRO A 108 10.81 -0.83 2.51
C PRO A 108 10.48 -2.00 1.58
N MET A 109 11.29 -2.22 0.53
CA MET A 109 11.09 -3.34 -0.38
C MET A 109 11.32 -4.70 0.27
N GLN A 110 12.35 -4.83 1.11
CA GLN A 110 12.56 -6.10 1.82
C GLN A 110 11.38 -6.39 2.76
N THR A 111 10.91 -5.37 3.49
CA THR A 111 9.73 -5.48 4.36
C THR A 111 8.49 -5.89 3.57
N PHE A 112 8.29 -5.30 2.39
CA PHE A 112 7.19 -5.67 1.49
C PHE A 112 7.27 -7.13 1.08
N PHE A 113 8.41 -7.60 0.54
CA PHE A 113 8.58 -8.99 0.12
C PHE A 113 8.39 -9.98 1.28
N ASP A 114 8.98 -9.69 2.44
CA ASP A 114 8.84 -10.53 3.64
C ASP A 114 7.38 -10.66 4.10
N SER A 115 6.58 -9.61 3.89
CA SER A 115 5.17 -9.56 4.31
C SER A 115 4.16 -10.00 3.24
N MET A 116 4.61 -10.30 2.01
CA MET A 116 3.71 -10.70 0.92
C MET A 116 2.82 -11.89 1.27
N HIS A 117 3.34 -12.88 2.01
CA HIS A 117 2.57 -14.04 2.46
C HIS A 117 1.33 -13.65 3.29
N ILE A 118 1.41 -12.56 4.07
CA ILE A 118 0.30 -12.04 4.86
C ILE A 118 -0.79 -11.50 3.93
N ALA A 119 -0.41 -10.81 2.86
CA ALA A 119 -1.37 -10.29 1.88
C ALA A 119 -2.14 -11.43 1.20
N TYR A 120 -1.46 -12.51 0.81
CA TYR A 120 -2.11 -13.70 0.24
C TYR A 120 -3.08 -14.37 1.23
N GLN A 121 -2.67 -14.56 2.49
CA GLN A 121 -3.52 -15.17 3.52
C GLN A 121 -4.77 -14.35 3.85
N LYS A 122 -4.70 -13.02 3.67
CA LYS A 122 -5.83 -12.11 3.95
C LYS A 122 -6.76 -11.92 2.75
N ASN A 123 -6.40 -12.44 1.58
CA ASN A 123 -7.26 -12.42 0.41
C ASN A 123 -8.29 -13.56 0.51
N ILE A 124 -9.56 -13.22 0.73
CA ILE A 124 -10.66 -14.18 0.92
C ILE A 124 -10.82 -15.10 -0.30
N ASP A 125 -10.54 -14.62 -1.51
CA ASP A 125 -10.61 -15.43 -2.72
C ASP A 125 -9.52 -16.50 -2.77
N SER A 126 -8.39 -16.27 -2.10
CA SER A 126 -7.31 -17.25 -1.93
C SER A 126 -7.60 -18.27 -0.82
N ILE A 127 -8.47 -17.94 0.15
CA ILE A 127 -8.86 -18.85 1.24
C ILE A 127 -9.79 -19.97 0.73
N LYS A 128 -10.59 -19.71 -0.31
CA LYS A 128 -11.56 -20.70 -0.85
C LYS A 128 -10.93 -21.85 -1.66
N GLN A 129 -9.60 -21.91 -1.79
CA GLN A 129 -8.93 -23.02 -2.49
C GLN A 129 -8.62 -24.24 -1.60
N ASP A 130 -8.79 -24.14 -0.28
CA ASP A 130 -8.81 -25.32 0.58
C ASP A 130 -10.21 -25.93 0.53
N ALA A 131 -10.44 -26.76 -0.49
CA ALA A 131 -11.65 -27.54 -0.64
C ALA A 131 -11.95 -28.35 0.64
N ASP A 132 -13.23 -28.37 1.00
CA ASP A 132 -13.86 -29.17 2.05
C ASP A 132 -13.07 -30.43 2.42
N PHE A 133 -12.43 -30.43 3.59
CA PHE A 133 -12.16 -31.68 4.28
C PHE A 133 -13.52 -32.29 4.64
N GLY A 134 -13.99 -33.19 3.78
CA GLY A 134 -15.16 -34.02 4.01
C GLY A 134 -15.04 -34.68 5.38
N PHE A 135 -15.92 -34.28 6.29
CA PHE A 135 -16.07 -34.97 7.57
C PHE A 135 -16.86 -36.25 7.28
N ASP A 136 -16.14 -37.33 6.96
CA ASP A 136 -16.74 -38.65 6.82
C ASP A 136 -17.33 -39.06 8.18
N PHE A 137 -18.64 -38.91 8.31
CA PHE A 137 -19.41 -39.48 9.40
C PHE A 137 -19.41 -41.00 9.21
N VAL A 138 -18.45 -41.68 9.84
CA VAL A 138 -18.47 -43.14 9.92
C VAL A 138 -19.68 -43.53 10.77
N ASN A 139 -20.75 -43.95 10.09
CA ASN A 139 -21.83 -44.74 10.67
C ASN A 139 -21.24 -46.05 11.20
N SER A 140 -20.88 -46.10 12.47
CA SER A 140 -20.78 -47.37 13.19
C SER A 140 -22.16 -47.75 13.71
N SER A 141 -22.95 -48.35 12.82
CA SER A 141 -24.05 -49.24 13.20
C SER A 141 -23.61 -50.64 12.85
N VAL A 142 -23.11 -51.39 13.83
CA VAL A 142 -23.17 -52.86 13.83
C VAL A 142 -23.39 -53.32 15.27
N SER A 143 -24.61 -53.84 15.46
CA SER A 143 -25.07 -54.94 16.33
C SER A 143 -24.39 -55.22 17.66
#